data_AF-A0A9D5HJF4-F1
#
_entry.id   AF-A0A9D5HJF4-F1
#
_cell.length_a   1.000
_cell.length_b   1.000
_cell.length_c   1.000
_cell.angle_alpha   90.00
_cell.angle_beta   90.00
_cell.angle_gamma   90.00
#
_symmetry.space_group_name_H-M   'P 1'
#
loop_
_entity.id
_entity.type
_entity.pdbx_description
1 polymer ?
#
loop_
_entity_poly.entity_id
_entity_poly.type
_entity_poly.pdbx_seq_one_letter_code
_entity_poly.pdbx_strand_id
1 'polypeptide(L)'
;MMRLLTGASTHEPFEFVPLYVQALENTVLVEGCDKTRSVFWVHAWTVSPDGIITQVREYFNTSLTVTQAKQHCLPIWRSRLPERAGKSLPGLVLAI
;
A
#
# COMPACT_ATOMS: atom_id res chain seq x y z
N MET A 1 -7.97 7.90 4.36
CA MET A 1 -6.83 8.28 5.22
C MET A 1 -6.12 9.57 4.79
N MET A 2 -6.05 9.90 3.47
CA MET A 2 -5.44 11.14 2.91
C MET A 2 -5.87 12.51 3.52
N ARG A 3 -6.89 12.54 4.39
CA ARG A 3 -7.25 13.72 5.21
C ARG A 3 -7.26 13.47 6.71
N LEU A 4 -7.26 12.20 7.15
CA LEU A 4 -7.29 11.84 8.56
C LEU A 4 -5.89 11.92 9.19
N LEU A 5 -4.88 11.35 8.51
CA LEU A 5 -3.49 11.42 8.99
C LEU A 5 -2.88 12.82 8.92
N THR A 6 -3.46 13.69 8.08
CA THR A 6 -3.08 15.11 7.97
C THR A 6 -3.92 16.02 8.86
N GLY A 7 -4.93 15.49 9.58
CA GLY A 7 -5.85 16.27 10.41
C GLY A 7 -6.84 17.15 9.63
N ALA A 8 -6.86 17.08 8.31
CA ALA A 8 -7.70 17.89 7.42
C ALA A 8 -9.17 17.40 7.30
N SER A 9 -9.51 16.24 7.85
CA SER A 9 -10.88 15.73 7.93
C SER A 9 -11.09 14.90 9.18
N THR A 10 -12.15 15.25 9.93
CA THR A 10 -12.61 14.54 11.13
C THR A 10 -13.88 13.72 10.87
N HIS A 11 -14.49 13.83 9.68
CA HIS A 11 -15.84 13.30 9.41
C HIS A 11 -15.87 12.02 8.57
N GLU A 12 -14.73 11.54 8.08
CA GLU A 12 -14.66 10.33 7.25
C GLU A 12 -13.99 9.19 8.02
N PRO A 13 -14.77 8.28 8.65
CA PRO A 13 -14.20 7.13 9.34
C PRO A 13 -13.45 6.28 8.33
N PHE A 14 -12.20 5.95 8.64
CA PHE A 14 -11.39 5.00 7.90
C PHE A 14 -11.02 3.89 8.87
N GLU A 15 -11.58 2.70 8.63
CA GLU A 15 -11.20 1.52 9.39
C GLU A 15 -9.99 0.88 8.72
N PHE A 16 -8.85 0.91 9.42
CA PHE A 16 -7.64 0.27 8.95
C PHE A 16 -7.70 -1.23 9.24
N VAL A 17 -8.25 -1.99 8.30
CA VAL A 17 -8.32 -3.46 8.36
C VAL A 17 -7.37 -4.06 7.30
N PRO A 18 -6.14 -4.44 7.69
CA PRO A 18 -5.21 -5.06 6.74
C PRO A 18 -5.70 -6.45 6.35
N LEU A 19 -5.70 -6.74 5.05
CA LEU A 19 -6.01 -8.06 4.51
C LEU A 19 -4.74 -8.85 4.21
N TYR A 20 -3.69 -8.16 3.77
CA TYR A 20 -2.40 -8.76 3.49
C TYR A 20 -1.26 -7.87 3.96
N VAL A 21 -0.25 -8.49 4.57
CA VAL A 21 0.97 -7.82 5.04
C VAL A 21 2.16 -8.62 4.53
N GLN A 22 3.18 -7.94 4.00
CA GLN A 22 4.43 -8.55 3.58
C GLN A 22 5.60 -7.63 3.86
N ALA A 23 6.62 -8.15 4.54
CA ALA A 23 7.89 -7.47 4.74
C ALA A 23 8.86 -7.80 3.59
N LEU A 24 9.50 -6.77 3.05
CA LEU A 24 10.50 -6.81 1.98
C LEU A 24 11.65 -5.87 2.36
N GLU A 25 12.80 -6.44 2.72
CA GLU A 25 13.94 -5.67 3.24
C GLU A 25 13.52 -4.76 4.43
N ASN A 26 13.71 -3.44 4.30
CA ASN A 26 13.29 -2.45 5.28
C ASN A 26 11.90 -1.87 5.00
N THR A 27 11.14 -2.44 4.06
CA THR A 27 9.83 -1.96 3.64
C THR A 27 8.75 -2.97 3.99
N VAL A 28 7.67 -2.54 4.65
CA VAL A 28 6.47 -3.35 4.89
C VAL A 28 5.36 -2.88 3.96
N LEU A 29 4.83 -3.79 3.16
CA LEU A 29 3.67 -3.56 2.30
C LEU A 29 2.42 -4.10 2.99
N VAL A 30 1.40 -3.26 3.06
CA VAL A 30 0.10 -3.61 3.64
C VAL A 30 -0.99 -3.29 2.65
N GLU A 31 -1.80 -4.28 2.30
CA GLU A 31 -2.98 -4.11 1.45
C GLU A 31 -4.25 -4.27 2.25
N GLY A 32 -5.26 -3.48 1.88
CA GLY A 32 -6.62 -3.70 2.32
C GLY A 32 -7.61 -3.06 1.37
N CYS A 33 -8.89 -3.19 1.73
CA CYS A 33 -9.95 -2.53 1.00
C CYS A 33 -11.08 -2.12 1.94
N ASP A 34 -11.77 -1.06 1.55
CA ASP A 34 -13.09 -0.77 2.04
C ASP A 34 -14.09 -1.31 1.01
N LYS A 35 -14.73 -2.44 1.33
CA LYS A 35 -15.69 -3.08 0.43
C LYS A 35 -16.93 -2.22 0.20
N THR A 36 -17.39 -1.52 1.23
CA THR A 36 -18.58 -0.66 1.19
C THR A 36 -18.37 0.51 0.25
N ARG A 37 -17.21 1.18 0.36
CA ARG A 37 -16.82 2.30 -0.51
C ARG A 37 -16.14 1.86 -1.80
N SER A 38 -15.91 0.57 -1.97
CA SER A 38 -15.24 -0.03 -3.13
C SER A 38 -13.84 0.55 -3.41
N VAL A 39 -13.13 0.90 -2.34
CA VAL A 39 -11.79 1.49 -2.35
C VAL A 39 -10.75 0.43 -2.03
N PHE A 40 -9.68 0.38 -2.82
CA PHE A 40 -8.51 -0.45 -2.57
C PHE A 40 -7.35 0.43 -2.12
N TRP A 41 -6.55 -0.04 -1.18
CA TRP A 41 -5.41 0.71 -0.69
C TRP A 41 -4.20 -0.20 -0.45
N VAL A 42 -3.02 0.37 -0.70
CA VAL A 42 -1.72 -0.20 -0.34
C VAL A 42 -0.95 0.85 0.45
N HIS A 43 -0.45 0.49 1.62
CA HIS A 43 0.52 1.28 2.36
C HIS A 43 1.90 0.64 2.26
N ALA A 44 2.92 1.45 1.97
CA ALA A 44 4.31 1.05 2.02
C ALA A 44 4.99 1.81 3.16
N TRP A 45 5.50 1.06 4.14
CA TRP A 45 6.14 1.60 5.33
C TRP A 45 7.63 1.35 5.26
N THR A 46 8.45 2.39 5.39
CA THR A 46 9.89 2.22 5.60
C THR A 46 10.13 2.10 7.10
N VAL A 47 10.78 1.02 7.51
CA VAL A 47 11.04 0.65 8.90
C VAL A 47 12.54 0.71 9.15
N SER A 48 12.97 1.44 10.18
CA SER A 48 14.37 1.51 10.60
C SER A 48 14.81 0.23 11.32
N PRO A 49 16.13 -0.01 11.49
CA PRO A 49 16.64 -1.22 12.13
C PRO A 49 16.14 -1.47 13.57
N ASP A 50 15.77 -0.41 14.29
CA ASP A 50 15.17 -0.46 15.63
C ASP A 50 13.64 -0.68 15.62
N GLY A 51 13.05 -0.92 14.44
CA GLY A 51 11.64 -1.29 14.28
C GLY A 51 10.68 -0.11 14.19
N ILE A 52 11.18 1.12 14.04
CA ILE A 52 10.34 2.32 13.95
C ILE A 52 9.92 2.59 12.50
N ILE A 53 8.64 2.85 12.27
CA ILE A 53 8.15 3.32 10.97
C ILE A 53 8.61 4.77 10.79
N THR A 54 9.49 5.01 9.83
CA THR A 54 10.06 6.33 9.54
C THR A 54 9.41 7.02 8.35
N GLN A 55 8.77 6.26 7.46
CA GLN A 55 8.01 6.80 6.33
C GLN A 55 6.76 5.96 6.06
N VAL A 56 5.68 6.62 5.64
CA VAL A 56 4.45 5.98 5.15
C VAL A 56 4.12 6.57 3.79
N ARG A 57 3.98 5.70 2.79
CA ARG A 57 3.44 6.03 1.46
C ARG A 57 2.11 5.32 1.28
N GLU A 58 1.08 6.07 0.90
CA GLU A 58 -0.26 5.54 0.70
C GLU A 58 -0.66 5.60 -0.78
N TYR A 59 -1.18 4.49 -1.30
CA TYR A 59 -1.67 4.37 -2.67
C TYR A 59 -3.13 3.93 -2.64
N PHE A 60 -4.04 4.82 -3.04
CA PHE A 60 -5.47 4.52 -3.16
C PHE A 60 -5.83 4.22 -4.60
N ASN A 61 -6.69 3.23 -4.82
CA ASN A 61 -7.20 2.83 -6.13
C ASN A 61 -6.11 2.80 -7.21
N THR A 62 -4.95 2.26 -6.83
CA THR A 62 -3.75 2.15 -7.67
C THR A 62 -3.26 0.72 -7.54
N SER A 63 -2.96 0.07 -8.67
CA SER A 63 -2.31 -1.24 -8.69
C SER A 63 -0.81 -1.05 -8.56
N LEU A 64 -0.21 -1.62 -7.51
CA LEU A 64 1.20 -1.42 -7.19
C LEU A 64 2.00 -2.67 -7.54
N THR A 65 3.08 -2.50 -8.30
CA THR A 65 4.11 -3.53 -8.51
C THR A 65 5.39 -3.07 -7.85
N VAL A 66 5.97 -3.89 -6.97
CA VAL A 66 7.26 -3.59 -6.36
C VAL A 66 8.36 -4.37 -7.05
N THR A 67 9.44 -3.67 -7.40
CA THR A 67 10.63 -4.24 -8.02
C THR A 67 11.84 -3.99 -7.15
N GLN A 68 12.82 -4.89 -7.19
CA GLN A 68 14.10 -4.68 -6.53
C GLN A 68 15.05 -3.96 -7.49
N ALA A 69 15.56 -2.79 -7.09
CA ALA A 69 16.45 -1.99 -7.94
C ALA A 69 17.76 -2.74 -8.27
N LYS A 70 18.23 -3.60 -7.36
CA LYS A 70 19.50 -4.33 -7.46
C LYS A 70 19.44 -5.57 -8.35
N GLN A 71 18.25 -6.10 -8.69
CA GLN A 71 18.09 -7.34 -9.46
C GLN A 71 17.25 -7.11 -10.73
N HIS A 72 17.84 -6.43 -11.71
CA HIS A 72 17.29 -6.27 -13.07
C HIS A 72 15.82 -5.79 -13.12
N CYS A 73 15.36 -5.07 -12.10
CA CYS A 73 13.98 -4.59 -11.95
C CYS A 73 12.91 -5.70 -12.04
N LEU A 74 13.23 -6.93 -11.61
CA LEU A 74 12.23 -7.99 -11.56
C LEU A 74 11.16 -7.68 -10.50
N PRO A 75 9.88 -7.95 -10.78
CA PRO A 75 8.81 -7.75 -9.82
C PRO A 75 8.92 -8.78 -8.69
N ILE A 76 9.09 -8.30 -7.47
CA ILE A 76 9.15 -9.13 -6.26
C ILE A 76 7.81 -9.18 -5.53
N TRP A 77 6.90 -8.26 -5.86
CA TRP A 77 5.57 -8.20 -5.28
C TRP A 77 4.59 -7.45 -6.18
N ARG A 78 3.30 -7.80 -6.11
CA ARG A 78 2.21 -7.10 -6.81
C ARG A 78 0.97 -7.04 -5.94
N SER A 79 0.21 -5.97 -6.08
CA SER A 79 -1.06 -5.82 -5.41
C SER A 79 -2.10 -6.79 -5.97
N ARG A 80 -2.87 -7.44 -5.10
CA ARG A 80 -3.76 -8.55 -5.49
C ARG A 80 -5.24 -8.23 -5.39
N LEU A 81 -5.60 -7.29 -4.53
CA LEU A 81 -7.01 -7.02 -4.23
C LEU A 81 -7.79 -6.45 -5.42
N PRO A 82 -7.26 -5.51 -6.21
CA PRO A 82 -7.98 -4.98 -7.39
C PRO A 82 -8.27 -6.05 -8.44
N GLU A 83 -7.27 -6.90 -8.73
CA GLU A 83 -7.39 -7.99 -9.71
C GLU A 83 -8.48 -8.99 -9.29
N ARG A 84 -8.49 -9.39 -8.01
CA ARG A 84 -9.51 -10.29 -7.46
C ARG A 84 -10.92 -9.70 -7.49
N ALA A 85 -11.03 -8.38 -7.42
CA ALA A 85 -12.30 -7.67 -7.52
C ALA A 85 -12.71 -7.39 -8.98
N GLY A 86 -11.94 -7.83 -9.98
CA GLY A 86 -12.21 -7.58 -11.39
C GLY A 86 -12.12 -6.10 -11.79
N LYS A 87 -11.38 -5.28 -11.03
CA LYS A 87 -11.20 -3.85 -11.32
C LYS A 87 -9.86 -3.58 -11.97
N SER A 88 -9.88 -2.80 -13.06
CA SER A 88 -8.68 -2.20 -13.64
C SER A 88 -8.40 -0.87 -12.94
N LEU A 89 -7.17 -0.68 -12.49
CA LEU A 89 -6.70 0.53 -11.81
C LEU A 89 -5.42 1.02 -12.48
N PRO A 90 -5.09 2.32 -12.38
CA PRO A 90 -3.79 2.83 -12.81
C PRO A 90 -2.65 2.03 -12.17
N GLY A 91 -1.67 1.63 -12.98
CA GLY A 91 -0.51 0.89 -12.51
C GLY A 91 0.63 1.83 -12.07
N LEU A 92 1.29 1.49 -10.97
CA LEU A 92 2.50 2.15 -10.50
C LEU A 92 3.57 1.09 -10.18
N VAL A 93 4.81 1.36 -10.60
CA VAL A 93 5.97 0.56 -10.22
C VAL A 93 6.73 1.29 -9.12
N LEU A 94 6.92 0.64 -7.99
CA LEU A 94 7.75 1.12 -6.89
C LEU A 94 9.04 0.31 -6.85
N ALA A 95 10.16 0.96 -7.16
CA ALA A 95 11.48 0.39 -6.94
C ALA A 95 11.86 0.57 -5.46
N ILE A 96 12.29 -0.52 -4.83
CA ILE A 96 12.91 -0.52 -3.49
C ILE A 96 14.37 -0.97 -3.56
#